data_AF-A0A4P6ZES0-F1
#
_entry.id   AF-A0A4P6ZES0-F1
#
_cell.length_a   1.000
_cell.length_b   1.000
_cell.length_c   1.000
_cell.angle_alpha   90.00
_cell.angle_beta   90.00
_cell.angle_gamma   90.00
#
_symmetry.space_group_name_H-M   'P 1'
#
loop_
_entity.id
_entity.type
_entity.pdbx_description
1 polymer ?
#
loop_
_entity_poly.entity_id
_entity_poly.type
_entity_poly.pdbx_seq_one_letter_code
_entity_poly.pdbx_strand_id
1 'polypeptide(L)'
;MKKLILLFLFLFSVKIFACKCGNSGEIGIQYQNADFVGEIEITKIYGNNLKSRIYKADVSVLKIYKGKSFGTVEISGLINDIQSAACEVDLKVGEKYLIYLSKNDGDNVISMTTNRKSLGSEKYTISACTPKTFISDVTDQKLKTERQVDEFLSKSKEKLNQVFFLDESVSENSKGDFKDYEISDAKNKFAVYKLKVNEKSKIDHIEAVQNFESSKDLEIMNLMKKNFVIGKDFFSEVRNEEVLLILFYRPENKGSDYADTLSGELK
;
A
#
# COMPACT_ATOMS: atom_id res chain seq x y z
N MET A 1 -7.83 26.18 -44.38
CA MET A 1 -8.92 26.07 -43.37
C MET A 1 -9.24 24.62 -42.99
N LYS A 2 -9.44 23.67 -43.93
CA LYS A 2 -9.74 22.25 -43.60
C LYS A 2 -8.66 21.53 -42.75
N LYS A 3 -7.37 21.85 -42.95
CA LYS A 3 -6.26 21.26 -42.17
C LYS A 3 -6.16 21.79 -40.72
N LEU A 4 -6.71 22.97 -40.45
CA LEU A 4 -6.71 23.60 -39.11
C LEU A 4 -7.85 23.05 -38.24
N ILE A 5 -8.97 22.69 -38.87
CA ILE A 5 -10.10 22.00 -38.22
C ILE A 5 -9.70 20.59 -37.77
N LEU A 6 -8.89 19.88 -38.58
CA LEU A 6 -8.37 18.56 -38.21
C LEU A 6 -7.43 18.62 -36.99
N LEU A 7 -6.60 19.66 -36.88
CA LEU A 7 -5.72 19.90 -35.73
C LEU A 7 -6.54 20.17 -34.45
N PHE A 8 -7.61 20.95 -34.56
CA PHE A 8 -8.53 21.22 -33.45
C PHE A 8 -9.24 19.95 -32.96
N LEU A 9 -9.73 19.11 -33.87
CA LEU A 9 -10.34 17.81 -33.54
C LEU A 9 -9.36 16.83 -32.88
N PHE A 10 -8.06 16.91 -33.20
CA PHE A 10 -7.04 16.08 -32.56
C PHE A 10 -6.69 16.54 -31.13
N LEU A 11 -6.80 17.84 -30.84
CA LEU A 11 -6.50 18.40 -29.51
C LEU A 11 -7.59 18.14 -28.47
N PHE A 12 -8.85 17.92 -28.89
CA PHE A 12 -9.98 17.65 -27.99
C PHE A 12 -10.13 16.19 -27.55
N SER A 13 -9.32 15.26 -28.07
CA SER A 13 -9.44 13.82 -27.76
C SER A 13 -8.62 13.36 -26.56
N VAL A 14 -7.80 14.24 -25.97
CA VAL A 14 -6.91 13.86 -24.87
C VAL A 14 -7.67 13.91 -23.55
N LYS A 15 -8.08 12.74 -23.05
CA LYS A 15 -8.59 12.60 -21.68
C LYS A 15 -7.41 12.73 -20.71
N ILE A 16 -7.20 13.94 -20.20
CA ILE A 16 -6.17 14.21 -19.18
C ILE A 16 -6.76 13.82 -17.82
N PHE A 17 -6.51 12.59 -17.38
CA PHE A 17 -6.70 12.21 -15.97
C PHE A 17 -5.53 12.75 -15.16
N ALA A 18 -5.72 13.90 -14.49
CA ALA A 18 -4.64 14.55 -13.75
C ALA A 18 -4.40 13.94 -12.35
N CYS A 19 -5.30 13.08 -11.88
CA CYS A 19 -5.11 12.39 -10.61
C CYS A 19 -4.39 11.06 -10.82
N LYS A 20 -3.08 11.06 -10.56
CA LYS A 20 -2.31 9.84 -10.38
C LYS A 20 -1.76 9.87 -8.97
N CYS A 21 -2.25 8.98 -8.11
CA CYS A 21 -1.58 8.71 -6.85
C CYS A 21 -0.24 8.08 -7.20
N GLY A 22 0.86 8.80 -6.94
CA GLY A 22 2.19 8.21 -7.04
C GLY A 22 2.19 6.97 -6.15
N ASN A 23 2.54 5.83 -6.76
CA ASN A 23 2.40 4.46 -6.26
C ASN A 23 1.86 4.42 -4.83
N SER A 24 0.54 4.29 -4.69
CA SER A 24 -0.17 3.97 -3.45
C SER A 24 0.17 2.54 -3.01
N GLY A 25 1.45 2.19 -3.12
CA GLY A 25 1.99 0.86 -3.17
C GLY A 25 1.86 0.20 -1.83
N GLU A 26 1.38 -1.04 -1.87
CA GLU A 26 1.95 -2.15 -1.09
C GLU A 26 1.69 -2.10 0.41
N ILE A 27 1.13 -3.20 0.92
CA ILE A 27 0.47 -3.23 2.23
C ILE A 27 1.42 -2.81 3.35
N GLY A 28 2.68 -3.26 3.33
CA GLY A 28 3.56 -2.87 4.43
C GLY A 28 4.34 -1.58 4.25
N ILE A 29 4.47 -1.01 3.06
CA ILE A 29 4.90 0.40 2.95
C ILE A 29 3.83 1.27 3.60
N GLN A 30 2.56 1.00 3.27
CA GLN A 30 1.41 1.69 3.87
C GLN A 30 1.40 1.48 5.39
N TYR A 31 1.59 0.24 5.86
CA TYR A 31 1.64 -0.07 7.29
C TYR A 31 2.79 0.63 8.00
N GLN A 32 3.99 0.68 7.39
CA GLN A 32 5.17 1.30 7.99
C GLN A 32 4.97 2.81 8.13
N ASN A 33 4.50 3.47 7.06
CA ASN A 33 4.31 4.92 6.99
C ASN A 33 3.06 5.43 7.73
N ALA A 34 2.10 4.56 8.02
CA ALA A 34 0.89 4.93 8.73
C ALA A 34 1.13 5.10 10.24
N ASP A 35 0.53 6.13 10.83
CA ASP A 35 0.40 6.29 12.28
C ASP A 35 -0.79 5.51 12.85
N PHE A 36 -1.78 5.23 12.00
CA PHE A 36 -2.94 4.40 12.30
C PHE A 36 -3.24 3.42 11.17
N VAL A 37 -3.49 2.16 11.52
CA VAL A 37 -4.01 1.13 10.62
C VAL A 37 -5.18 0.46 11.32
N GLY A 38 -6.33 0.42 10.67
CA GLY A 38 -7.53 -0.10 11.29
C GLY A 38 -8.75 -0.12 10.38
N GLU A 39 -9.82 -0.71 10.89
CA GLU A 39 -11.13 -0.70 10.25
C GLU A 39 -11.97 0.40 10.87
N ILE A 40 -12.54 1.27 10.03
CA ILE A 40 -13.38 2.39 10.45
C ILE A 40 -14.74 2.35 9.76
N GLU A 41 -15.73 2.99 10.38
CA GLU A 41 -17.03 3.31 9.79
C GLU A 41 -17.26 4.82 9.79
N ILE A 42 -17.70 5.37 8.67
CA ILE A 42 -18.07 6.78 8.56
C ILE A 42 -19.45 6.99 9.20
N THR A 43 -19.53 7.71 10.31
CA THR A 43 -20.78 7.86 11.08
C THR A 43 -21.52 9.17 10.79
N LYS A 44 -20.79 10.23 10.42
CA LYS A 44 -21.36 11.55 10.14
C LYS A 44 -20.45 12.34 9.21
N ILE A 45 -21.03 13.19 8.36
CA ILE A 45 -20.30 14.11 7.47
C ILE A 45 -20.83 15.53 7.68
N TYR A 46 -19.93 16.51 7.80
CA TYR A 46 -20.29 17.91 8.06
C TYR A 46 -19.15 18.89 7.73
N GLY A 47 -19.43 20.20 7.85
CA GLY A 47 -18.39 21.23 7.85
C GLY A 47 -17.80 21.56 6.48
N ASN A 48 -18.62 21.52 5.44
CA ASN A 48 -18.23 21.79 4.05
C ASN A 48 -17.57 23.17 3.88
N ASN A 49 -16.26 23.18 3.61
CA ASN A 49 -15.54 24.38 3.21
C ASN A 49 -15.32 24.38 1.70
N LEU A 50 -16.18 25.09 0.97
CA LEU A 50 -16.15 25.19 -0.49
C LEU A 50 -14.83 25.78 -1.03
N LYS A 51 -14.18 26.67 -0.27
CA LYS A 51 -12.92 27.31 -0.69
C LYS A 51 -11.74 26.33 -0.60
N SER A 52 -11.67 25.59 0.51
CA SER A 52 -10.57 24.65 0.73
C SER A 52 -10.84 23.25 0.16
N ARG A 53 -12.10 22.95 -0.19
CA ARG A 53 -12.58 21.62 -0.60
C ARG A 53 -12.34 20.55 0.46
N ILE A 54 -12.56 20.96 1.71
CA ILE A 54 -12.40 20.09 2.87
C ILE A 54 -13.75 19.99 3.58
N TYR A 55 -14.11 18.78 3.96
CA TYR A 55 -15.18 18.53 4.92
C TYR A 55 -14.66 17.63 6.05
N LYS A 56 -15.47 17.41 7.08
CA LYS A 56 -15.12 16.57 8.22
C LYS A 56 -16.03 15.36 8.25
N ALA A 57 -15.51 14.26 8.77
CA ALA A 57 -16.32 13.12 9.14
C ALA A 57 -16.02 12.67 10.56
N ASP A 58 -17.06 12.29 11.28
CA ASP A 58 -16.91 11.52 12.50
C ASP A 58 -16.84 10.03 12.13
N VAL A 59 -15.95 9.31 12.78
CA VAL A 59 -15.68 7.89 12.51
C VAL A 59 -15.82 7.05 13.77
N SER A 60 -16.30 5.82 13.59
CA SER A 60 -16.22 4.78 14.61
C SER A 60 -15.08 3.83 14.25
N VAL A 61 -14.16 3.59 15.18
CA VAL A 61 -13.07 2.64 14.99
C VAL A 61 -13.57 1.25 15.36
N LEU A 62 -13.70 0.38 14.37
CA LEU A 62 -14.18 -1.00 14.51
C LEU A 62 -13.07 -1.94 14.98
N LYS A 63 -11.84 -1.74 14.47
CA LYS A 63 -10.67 -2.55 14.82
C LYS A 63 -9.38 -1.74 14.65
N ILE A 64 -8.39 -1.99 15.50
CA ILE A 64 -7.08 -1.33 15.46
C ILE A 64 -6.01 -2.40 15.24
N TYR A 65 -5.18 -2.20 14.22
CA TYR A 65 -3.97 -2.97 13.96
C TYR A 65 -2.71 -2.17 14.32
N LYS A 66 -2.75 -0.84 14.18
CA LYS A 66 -1.69 0.10 14.57
C LYS A 66 -2.28 1.43 15.03
N GLY A 67 -1.64 2.08 15.99
CA GLY A 67 -2.01 3.43 16.43
C GLY A 67 -3.05 3.45 17.56
N LYS A 68 -3.71 4.60 17.72
CA LYS A 68 -4.73 4.84 18.77
C LYS A 68 -6.06 5.21 18.14
N SER A 69 -7.14 4.92 18.86
CA SER A 69 -8.50 5.32 18.46
C SER A 69 -8.63 6.84 18.34
N PHE A 70 -9.48 7.29 17.43
CA PHE A 70 -9.80 8.68 17.15
C PHE A 70 -11.26 8.80 16.68
N GLY A 71 -11.83 9.99 16.77
CA GLY A 71 -13.26 10.21 16.48
C GLY A 71 -13.55 11.01 15.22
N THR A 72 -12.59 11.78 14.69
CA THR A 72 -12.85 12.72 13.59
C THR A 72 -11.67 12.77 12.62
N VAL A 73 -11.97 12.88 11.34
CA VAL A 73 -11.02 13.06 10.24
C VAL A 73 -11.37 14.28 9.40
N GLU A 74 -10.35 14.90 8.81
CA GLU A 74 -10.54 15.89 7.75
C GLU A 74 -10.45 15.19 6.39
N ILE A 75 -11.29 15.57 5.44
CA ILE A 75 -11.41 14.91 4.15
C ILE A 75 -11.25 15.93 3.04
N SER A 76 -10.25 15.72 2.19
CA SER A 76 -10.09 16.44 0.93
C SER A 76 -10.99 15.79 -0.11
N GLY A 77 -12.16 16.36 -0.35
CA GLY A 77 -13.22 15.63 -1.03
C GLY A 77 -14.22 16.47 -1.79
N LEU A 78 -15.09 15.75 -2.50
CA LEU A 78 -16.11 16.33 -3.38
C LEU A 78 -17.16 17.02 -2.52
N ILE A 79 -17.41 18.30 -2.80
CA ILE A 79 -18.47 19.07 -2.15
C ILE A 79 -19.45 19.52 -3.23
N ASN A 80 -20.73 19.19 -3.06
CA ASN A 80 -21.83 19.55 -3.96
C ASN A 80 -21.62 19.08 -5.42
N ASP A 81 -21.11 17.87 -5.62
CA ASP A 81 -20.90 17.25 -6.95
C ASP A 81 -19.96 18.02 -7.90
N ILE A 82 -19.19 18.99 -7.39
CA ILE A 82 -18.21 19.73 -8.19
C ILE A 82 -16.95 18.86 -8.34
N GLN A 83 -17.00 17.93 -9.30
CA GLN A 83 -15.83 17.15 -9.68
C GLN A 83 -14.79 18.03 -10.36
N SER A 84 -13.59 18.06 -9.79
CA SER A 84 -12.41 18.65 -10.42
C SER A 84 -11.31 17.60 -10.64
N ALA A 85 -10.26 18.01 -11.33
CA ALA A 85 -9.06 17.19 -11.50
C ALA A 85 -8.19 17.10 -10.22
N ALA A 86 -8.71 17.50 -9.04
CA ALA A 86 -7.95 17.68 -7.80
C ALA A 86 -7.95 16.47 -6.83
N CYS A 87 -8.16 15.25 -7.32
CA CYS A 87 -8.06 14.02 -6.51
C CYS A 87 -9.01 13.99 -5.29
N GLU A 88 -10.24 14.41 -5.49
CA GLU A 88 -11.26 14.51 -4.45
C GLU A 88 -11.93 13.15 -4.20
N VAL A 89 -12.23 12.83 -2.94
CA VAL A 89 -13.05 11.66 -2.56
C VAL A 89 -14.46 12.05 -2.18
N ASP A 90 -15.42 11.20 -2.53
CA ASP A 90 -16.79 11.25 -2.03
C ASP A 90 -16.99 10.05 -1.08
N LEU A 91 -16.93 10.31 0.22
CA LEU A 91 -17.24 9.31 1.25
C LEU A 91 -18.68 9.50 1.73
N LYS A 92 -19.34 8.41 2.10
CA LYS A 92 -20.74 8.37 2.54
C LYS A 92 -20.86 7.81 3.94
N VAL A 93 -21.89 8.27 4.64
CA VAL A 93 -22.25 7.72 5.95
C VAL A 93 -22.63 6.24 5.82
N GLY A 94 -22.14 5.41 6.73
CA GLY A 94 -22.32 3.96 6.76
C GLY A 94 -21.22 3.18 6.01
N GLU A 95 -20.36 3.86 5.24
CA GLU A 95 -19.26 3.18 4.56
C GLU A 95 -18.18 2.73 5.55
N LYS A 96 -17.63 1.53 5.29
CA LYS A 96 -16.60 0.89 6.10
C LYS A 96 -15.33 0.70 5.30
N TYR A 97 -14.20 0.95 5.93
CA TYR A 97 -12.88 0.88 5.28
C TYR A 97 -11.85 0.22 6.16
N LEU A 98 -11.01 -0.63 5.58
CA LEU A 98 -9.65 -0.86 6.09
C LEU A 98 -8.81 0.33 5.60
N ILE A 99 -8.19 1.08 6.51
CA ILE A 99 -7.54 2.34 6.17
C ILE A 99 -6.17 2.51 6.83
N TYR A 100 -5.27 3.13 6.08
CA TYR A 100 -3.90 3.46 6.50
C TYR A 100 -3.77 4.98 6.55
N LEU A 101 -3.62 5.53 7.75
CA LEU A 101 -3.62 6.97 7.99
C LEU A 101 -2.29 7.40 8.60
N SER A 102 -1.68 8.42 8.01
CA SER A 102 -0.59 9.17 8.60
C SER A 102 -1.12 10.49 9.16
N LYS A 103 -0.56 10.97 10.27
CA LYS A 103 -0.82 12.29 10.79
C LYS A 103 -0.10 13.32 9.92
N ASN A 104 -0.75 14.45 9.69
CA ASN A 104 -0.08 15.60 9.09
C ASN A 104 0.87 16.24 10.10
N ASP A 105 2.14 15.81 10.13
CA ASP A 105 3.21 16.66 10.64
C ASP A 105 3.41 17.77 9.62
N GLY A 106 3.15 19.01 10.05
CA GLY A 106 2.93 20.19 9.20
C GLY A 106 4.02 20.59 8.20
N ASP A 107 5.06 19.78 8.00
CA ASP A 107 6.11 19.96 7.00
C ASP A 107 6.42 18.72 6.14
N ASN A 108 5.92 17.50 6.41
CA ASN A 108 6.44 16.28 5.77
C ASN A 108 5.44 15.18 5.35
N VAL A 109 4.13 15.42 5.36
CA VAL A 109 3.23 14.45 4.71
C VAL A 109 3.30 14.63 3.19
N ILE A 110 3.98 13.68 2.56
CA ILE A 110 3.90 13.42 1.13
C ILE A 110 2.49 12.87 0.83
N SER A 111 1.48 13.75 0.91
CA SER A 111 0.32 13.63 0.04
C SER A 111 0.79 14.20 -1.29
N MET A 112 1.22 13.34 -2.22
CA MET A 112 1.77 13.75 -3.53
C MET A 112 0.82 14.62 -4.37
N THR A 113 -0.39 14.91 -3.88
CA THR A 113 -1.42 15.67 -4.58
C THR A 113 -1.82 16.96 -3.86
N THR A 114 -1.30 17.26 -2.66
CA THR A 114 -1.65 18.50 -1.95
C THR A 114 -0.43 19.20 -1.36
N ASN A 115 0.14 20.16 -2.09
CA ASN A 115 1.04 21.19 -1.56
C ASN A 115 0.27 22.16 -0.63
N ARG A 116 -0.38 21.65 0.43
CA ARG A 116 -1.05 22.49 1.42
C ARG A 116 -0.63 22.08 2.82
N LYS A 117 0.12 22.99 3.43
CA LYS A 117 0.42 23.04 4.85
C LYS A 117 -0.92 23.00 5.61
N SER A 118 -1.26 21.85 6.19
CA SER A 118 -2.34 21.82 7.17
C SER A 118 -1.87 22.62 8.37
N LEU A 119 -2.48 23.78 8.60
CA LEU A 119 -2.16 24.62 9.76
C LEU A 119 -2.57 23.84 11.02
N GLY A 120 -1.56 23.25 11.67
CA GLY A 120 -1.55 22.88 13.08
C GLY A 120 -2.73 22.03 13.54
N SER A 121 -2.62 20.70 13.43
CA SER A 121 -3.10 19.76 14.45
C SER A 121 -2.70 18.33 14.08
N GLU A 122 -2.45 17.49 15.10
CA GLU A 122 -2.24 16.03 14.99
C GLU A 122 -3.49 15.29 14.48
N LYS A 123 -4.02 15.66 13.32
CA LYS A 123 -5.24 15.09 12.77
C LYS A 123 -4.95 14.21 11.57
N TYR A 124 -5.71 13.12 11.49
CA TYR A 124 -5.74 12.27 10.31
C TYR A 124 -6.51 12.95 9.19
N THR A 125 -6.02 12.78 7.96
CA THR A 125 -6.64 13.30 6.75
C THR A 125 -6.90 12.17 5.75
N ILE A 126 -8.05 12.20 5.10
CA ILE A 126 -8.40 11.28 4.01
C ILE A 126 -8.46 12.05 2.69
N SER A 127 -7.86 11.48 1.64
CA SER A 127 -7.88 11.97 0.26
C SER A 127 -8.04 10.79 -0.71
N ALA A 128 -8.08 11.06 -2.02
CA ALA A 128 -8.14 9.98 -3.02
C ALA A 128 -6.95 9.03 -2.90
N CYS A 129 -5.77 9.55 -2.57
CA CYS A 129 -4.54 8.78 -2.46
C CYS A 129 -4.30 8.17 -1.08
N THR A 130 -5.17 8.42 -0.10
CA THR A 130 -5.11 7.70 1.17
C THR A 130 -5.37 6.22 0.89
N PRO A 131 -4.45 5.31 1.26
CA PRO A 131 -4.65 3.88 1.08
C PRO A 131 -5.82 3.41 1.92
N LYS A 132 -6.83 2.87 1.24
CA LYS A 132 -8.06 2.40 1.84
C LYS A 132 -8.71 1.35 0.96
N THR A 133 -9.25 0.32 1.60
CA THR A 133 -9.99 -0.76 0.96
C THR A 133 -11.43 -0.70 1.47
N PHE A 134 -12.41 -0.56 0.57
CA PHE A 134 -13.82 -0.56 0.93
C PHE A 134 -14.25 -1.94 1.42
N ILE A 135 -14.94 -2.00 2.56
CA ILE A 135 -15.42 -3.24 3.15
C ILE A 135 -16.87 -3.44 2.69
N SER A 136 -17.05 -3.98 1.48
CA SER A 136 -18.36 -4.32 0.93
C SER A 136 -18.78 -5.77 1.17
N ASP A 137 -17.83 -6.71 1.20
CA ASP A 137 -18.11 -8.13 1.40
C ASP A 137 -16.86 -8.87 1.95
N VAL A 138 -17.07 -9.93 2.74
CA VAL A 138 -16.00 -10.70 3.43
C VAL A 138 -15.30 -11.67 2.46
N THR A 139 -15.83 -11.82 1.25
CA THR A 139 -15.34 -12.74 0.22
C THR A 139 -14.12 -12.23 -0.56
N ASP A 140 -13.77 -10.95 -0.41
CA ASP A 140 -12.58 -10.37 -1.04
C ASP A 140 -11.29 -10.98 -0.46
N GLN A 141 -10.62 -11.82 -1.26
CA GLN A 141 -9.39 -12.51 -0.87
C GLN A 141 -8.23 -11.54 -0.62
N LYS A 142 -8.20 -10.40 -1.31
CA LYS A 142 -7.20 -9.36 -1.08
C LYS A 142 -7.41 -8.80 0.31
N LEU A 143 -8.61 -8.29 0.61
CA LEU A 143 -8.96 -7.74 1.93
C LEU A 143 -8.70 -8.75 3.07
N LYS A 144 -9.01 -10.04 2.85
CA LYS A 144 -8.70 -11.10 3.82
C LYS A 144 -7.19 -11.21 4.07
N THR A 145 -6.38 -11.16 3.02
CA THR A 145 -4.92 -11.22 3.12
C THR A 145 -4.36 -9.97 3.80
N GLU A 146 -4.83 -8.76 3.46
CA GLU A 146 -4.41 -7.51 4.12
C GLU A 146 -4.67 -7.60 5.63
N ARG A 147 -5.88 -8.00 6.04
CA ARG A 147 -6.23 -8.19 7.45
C ARG A 147 -5.34 -9.19 8.17
N GLN A 148 -4.97 -10.30 7.51
CA GLN A 148 -4.08 -11.30 8.11
C GLN A 148 -2.67 -10.76 8.31
N VAL A 149 -2.15 -9.99 7.36
CA VAL A 149 -0.86 -9.31 7.48
C VAL A 149 -0.90 -8.25 8.58
N ASP A 150 -1.93 -7.40 8.60
CA ASP A 150 -2.09 -6.37 9.63
C ASP A 150 -2.22 -6.97 11.03
N GLU A 151 -2.96 -8.08 11.17
CA GLU A 151 -3.08 -8.83 12.42
C GLU A 151 -1.73 -9.41 12.86
N PHE A 152 -0.98 -10.01 11.94
CA PHE A 152 0.36 -10.51 12.22
C PHE A 152 1.29 -9.39 12.69
N LEU A 153 1.32 -8.28 11.94
CA LEU A 153 2.17 -7.11 12.25
C LEU A 153 1.81 -6.49 13.60
N SER A 154 0.52 -6.40 13.94
CA SER A 154 0.05 -5.86 15.22
C SER A 154 0.51 -6.66 16.44
N LYS A 155 0.75 -7.97 16.27
CA LYS A 155 1.18 -8.90 17.33
C LYS A 155 2.69 -9.10 17.36
N SER A 156 3.38 -8.74 16.28
CA SER A 156 4.82 -8.91 16.17
C SER A 156 5.53 -8.03 17.20
N LYS A 157 6.39 -8.66 18.02
CA LYS A 157 7.27 -7.95 18.97
C LYS A 157 8.56 -7.46 18.31
N GLU A 158 8.85 -7.94 17.10
CA GLU A 158 10.01 -7.51 16.35
C GLU A 158 9.83 -6.03 15.98
N LYS A 159 10.81 -5.20 16.35
CA LYS A 159 10.82 -3.81 15.87
C LYS A 159 10.99 -3.87 14.36
N LEU A 160 9.91 -3.55 13.65
CA LEU A 160 9.82 -3.41 12.20
C LEU A 160 10.69 -2.21 11.78
N ASN A 161 12.01 -2.32 11.91
CA ASN A 161 12.92 -1.23 11.57
C ASN A 161 12.79 -0.94 10.06
N GLN A 162 12.70 -1.99 9.24
CA GLN A 162 12.44 -1.92 7.81
C GLN A 162 11.71 -3.20 7.38
N VAL A 163 10.49 -3.06 6.85
CA VAL A 163 9.74 -4.18 6.26
C VAL A 163 9.97 -4.13 4.77
N PHE A 164 10.64 -5.16 4.28
CA PHE A 164 10.88 -5.32 2.87
C PHE A 164 9.80 -6.21 2.28
N PHE A 165 9.46 -5.86 1.06
CA PHE A 165 8.66 -6.65 0.18
C PHE A 165 9.57 -6.77 -1.07
N LEU A 166 9.62 -7.94 -1.71
CA LEU A 166 10.44 -8.15 -2.91
C LEU A 166 9.86 -7.47 -4.14
N ASP A 167 10.53 -6.44 -4.62
CA ASP A 167 10.28 -5.90 -5.95
C ASP A 167 10.40 -6.96 -7.05
N GLU A 168 9.33 -7.12 -7.83
CA GLU A 168 9.40 -7.61 -9.20
C GLU A 168 9.21 -6.41 -10.12
N SER A 169 10.24 -5.57 -10.25
CA SER A 169 10.27 -4.57 -11.29
C SER A 169 10.51 -5.30 -12.60
N VAL A 170 9.38 -5.63 -13.21
CA VAL A 170 9.19 -6.04 -14.59
C VAL A 170 9.92 -5.04 -15.49
N SER A 171 11.15 -5.38 -15.88
CA SER A 171 11.52 -5.10 -17.25
C SER A 171 10.77 -6.12 -18.11
N GLU A 172 10.27 -5.72 -19.29
CA GLU A 172 9.53 -6.59 -20.22
C GLU A 172 10.30 -7.88 -20.60
N ASN A 173 11.57 -8.02 -20.19
CA ASN A 173 12.45 -9.15 -20.46
C ASN A 173 13.07 -9.81 -19.20
N SER A 174 12.77 -9.37 -17.98
CA SER A 174 13.30 -9.99 -16.75
C SER A 174 12.21 -10.84 -16.10
N LYS A 175 12.27 -12.15 -16.31
CA LYS A 175 11.50 -13.09 -15.48
C LYS A 175 12.02 -12.96 -14.04
N GLY A 176 11.14 -12.67 -13.09
CA GLY A 176 11.51 -12.69 -11.67
C GLY A 176 11.98 -14.09 -11.28
N ASP A 177 12.77 -14.17 -10.20
CA ASP A 177 13.32 -15.44 -9.68
C ASP A 177 12.21 -16.45 -9.31
N PHE A 178 10.94 -16.01 -9.25
CA PHE A 178 9.78 -16.81 -8.88
C PHE A 178 8.67 -16.93 -9.94
N LYS A 179 8.86 -16.43 -11.17
CA LYS A 179 7.81 -16.42 -12.21
C LYS A 179 7.12 -17.75 -12.48
N ASP A 180 7.89 -18.83 -12.41
CA ASP A 180 7.41 -20.21 -12.64
C ASP A 180 7.33 -21.03 -11.34
N TYR A 181 7.46 -20.37 -10.18
CA TYR A 181 7.58 -21.04 -8.89
C TYR A 181 6.20 -21.25 -8.23
N GLU A 182 5.70 -22.48 -8.31
CA GLU A 182 4.38 -22.87 -7.81
C GLU A 182 4.44 -23.49 -6.41
N ILE A 183 3.66 -22.97 -5.46
CA ILE A 183 3.41 -23.60 -4.15
C ILE A 183 1.95 -24.05 -4.03
N SER A 184 1.60 -25.12 -4.73
CA SER A 184 0.22 -25.62 -4.82
C SER A 184 -0.37 -26.13 -3.50
N ASP A 185 0.48 -26.47 -2.53
CA ASP A 185 0.11 -26.99 -1.20
C ASP A 185 0.18 -25.96 -0.08
N ALA A 186 0.44 -24.68 -0.39
CA ALA A 186 0.54 -23.61 0.59
C ALA A 186 -0.77 -23.41 1.37
N LYS A 187 -0.70 -23.47 2.70
CA LYS A 187 -1.84 -23.19 3.58
C LYS A 187 -1.96 -21.71 3.94
N ASN A 188 -0.82 -21.03 4.06
CA ASN A 188 -0.76 -19.59 4.30
C ASN A 188 -0.61 -18.83 2.98
N LYS A 189 -1.22 -17.66 2.88
CA LYS A 189 -1.12 -16.77 1.70
C LYS A 189 0.06 -15.81 1.75
N PHE A 190 0.75 -15.77 2.87
CA PHE A 190 1.98 -15.01 3.03
C PHE A 190 2.94 -15.72 3.98
N ALA A 191 4.22 -15.43 3.81
CA ALA A 191 5.30 -15.84 4.68
C ALA A 191 6.07 -14.61 5.15
N VAL A 192 6.72 -14.73 6.31
CA VAL A 192 7.49 -13.68 6.96
C VAL A 192 8.85 -14.25 7.34
N TYR A 193 9.90 -13.61 6.85
CA TYR A 193 11.28 -14.03 7.05
C TYR A 193 12.07 -12.93 7.73
N LYS A 194 12.85 -13.30 8.74
CA LYS A 194 13.86 -12.44 9.35
C LYS A 194 15.18 -12.64 8.61
N LEU A 195 15.71 -11.57 8.03
CA LEU A 195 16.93 -11.55 7.25
C LEU A 195 18.03 -10.83 8.00
N LYS A 196 19.27 -11.33 7.94
CA LYS A 196 20.47 -10.55 8.24
C LYS A 196 21.16 -10.23 6.92
N VAL A 197 21.28 -8.94 6.63
CA VAL A 197 21.82 -8.43 5.38
C VAL A 197 23.24 -7.91 5.62
N ASN A 198 24.18 -8.29 4.77
CA ASN A 198 25.59 -7.90 4.89
C ASN A 198 25.92 -6.57 4.20
N GLU A 199 27.20 -6.19 4.22
CA GLU A 199 27.72 -4.95 3.61
C GLU A 199 27.50 -4.84 2.10
N LYS A 200 27.24 -5.97 1.42
CA LYS A 200 26.97 -6.06 -0.02
C LYS A 200 25.48 -6.22 -0.31
N SER A 201 24.62 -5.93 0.66
CA SER A 201 23.17 -6.09 0.57
C SER A 201 22.71 -7.53 0.25
N LYS A 202 23.55 -8.53 0.53
CA LYS A 202 23.23 -9.95 0.37
C LYS A 202 22.73 -10.55 1.68
N ILE A 203 21.87 -11.57 1.57
CA ILE A 203 21.31 -12.28 2.72
C ILE A 203 22.35 -13.28 3.26
N ASP A 204 22.89 -13.01 4.45
CA ASP A 204 23.81 -13.93 5.14
C ASP A 204 23.05 -14.99 5.95
N HIS A 205 21.96 -14.55 6.59
CA HIS A 205 21.11 -15.39 7.42
C HIS A 205 19.64 -15.13 7.11
N ILE A 206 18.87 -16.21 7.06
CA ILE A 206 17.42 -16.18 6.87
C ILE A 206 16.79 -17.14 7.88
N GLU A 207 15.77 -16.66 8.57
CA GLU A 207 14.97 -17.41 9.52
C GLU A 207 13.49 -17.19 9.21
N ALA A 208 12.70 -18.26 9.19
CA ALA A 208 11.27 -18.16 9.04
C ALA A 208 10.61 -17.76 10.37
N VAL A 209 9.92 -16.61 10.38
CA VAL A 209 9.02 -16.23 11.47
C VAL A 209 7.64 -16.84 11.23
N GLN A 210 7.20 -16.85 9.98
CA GLN A 210 6.01 -17.56 9.49
C GLN A 210 6.30 -18.07 8.08
N ASN A 211 5.98 -19.31 7.78
CA ASN A 211 6.13 -19.87 6.44
C ASN A 211 4.80 -19.97 5.70
N PHE A 212 4.85 -20.31 4.41
CA PHE A 212 3.66 -20.65 3.63
C PHE A 212 3.01 -21.96 4.09
N GLU A 213 3.70 -22.74 4.93
CA GLU A 213 3.33 -24.11 5.30
C GLU A 213 3.21 -24.99 4.05
N SER A 214 4.25 -24.93 3.22
CA SER A 214 4.35 -25.64 1.96
C SER A 214 5.53 -26.61 1.96
N SER A 215 5.48 -27.62 1.12
CA SER A 215 6.61 -28.52 0.86
C SER A 215 7.84 -27.80 0.28
N LYS A 216 7.69 -26.56 -0.17
CA LYS A 216 8.72 -25.76 -0.84
C LYS A 216 9.37 -24.67 0.03
N ASP A 217 8.97 -24.54 1.30
CA ASP A 217 9.46 -23.44 2.16
C ASP A 217 10.99 -23.37 2.27
N LEU A 218 11.66 -24.53 2.35
CA LEU A 218 13.12 -24.60 2.42
C LEU A 218 13.78 -24.21 1.09
N GLU A 219 13.19 -24.60 -0.03
CA GLU A 219 13.69 -24.24 -1.36
C GLU A 219 13.52 -22.74 -1.62
N ILE A 220 12.37 -22.15 -1.24
CA ILE A 220 12.14 -20.70 -1.28
C ILE A 220 13.25 -19.96 -0.50
N MET A 221 13.51 -20.34 0.75
CA MET A 221 14.57 -19.71 1.56
C MET A 221 15.96 -19.81 0.91
N ASN A 222 16.28 -20.95 0.32
CA ASN A 222 17.56 -21.15 -0.37
C ASN A 222 17.68 -20.29 -1.64
N LEU A 223 16.60 -20.16 -2.41
CA LEU A 223 16.55 -19.29 -3.59
C LEU A 223 16.77 -17.82 -3.19
N MET A 224 16.03 -17.35 -2.17
CA MET A 224 16.21 -15.99 -1.66
C MET A 224 17.65 -15.73 -1.24
N LYS A 225 18.22 -16.63 -0.44
CA LYS A 225 19.60 -16.50 0.05
C LYS A 225 20.63 -16.43 -1.09
N LYS A 226 20.39 -17.17 -2.17
CA LYS A 226 21.29 -17.24 -3.32
C LYS A 226 21.17 -16.01 -4.22
N ASN A 227 19.96 -15.62 -4.56
CA ASN A 227 19.74 -14.68 -5.66
C ASN A 227 19.56 -13.24 -5.20
N PHE A 228 18.97 -13.01 -4.02
CA PHE A 228 18.47 -11.68 -3.68
C PHE A 228 19.54 -10.69 -3.28
N VAL A 229 19.25 -9.42 -3.57
CA VAL A 229 19.94 -8.24 -3.07
C VAL A 229 18.87 -7.36 -2.44
N ILE A 230 19.05 -6.97 -1.18
CA ILE A 230 18.06 -6.19 -0.43
C ILE A 230 18.40 -4.69 -0.53
N GLY A 231 17.63 -3.96 -1.32
CA GLY A 231 17.71 -2.49 -1.41
C GLY A 231 16.59 -1.83 -0.61
N LYS A 232 16.84 -0.62 -0.09
CA LYS A 232 15.88 0.21 0.67
C LYS A 232 14.97 1.03 -0.25
N ASP A 233 15.53 1.53 -1.34
CA ASP A 233 14.84 2.08 -2.50
C ASP A 233 15.78 2.02 -3.73
N PHE A 234 15.34 2.53 -4.88
CA PHE A 234 16.17 2.60 -6.11
C PHE A 234 17.56 3.22 -5.92
N PHE A 235 17.80 4.00 -4.85
CA PHE A 235 19.03 4.76 -4.63
C PHE A 235 19.76 4.42 -3.32
N SER A 236 19.18 3.59 -2.45
CA SER A 236 19.73 3.28 -1.13
C SER A 236 19.73 1.79 -0.85
N GLU A 237 20.85 1.33 -0.28
CA GLU A 237 21.12 -0.06 0.02
C GLU A 237 20.88 -0.35 1.51
N VAL A 238 20.42 -1.56 1.83
CA VAL A 238 20.40 -2.06 3.21
C VAL A 238 21.73 -2.75 3.47
N ARG A 239 22.45 -2.31 4.51
CA ARG A 239 23.79 -2.85 4.82
C ARG A 239 23.97 -3.06 6.32
N ASN A 240 24.36 -4.27 6.73
CA ASN A 240 24.57 -4.65 8.12
C ASN A 240 23.32 -4.45 9.01
N GLU A 241 22.13 -4.76 8.46
CA GLU A 241 20.86 -4.58 9.15
C GLU A 241 20.06 -5.90 9.22
N GLU A 242 19.21 -5.98 10.24
CA GLU A 242 18.16 -6.98 10.32
C GLU A 242 16.88 -6.45 9.67
N VAL A 243 16.28 -7.28 8.82
CA VAL A 243 15.12 -6.96 8.00
C VAL A 243 14.03 -8.00 8.21
N LEU A 244 12.77 -7.56 8.20
CA LEU A 244 11.64 -8.47 8.00
C LEU A 244 11.17 -8.40 6.55
N LEU A 245 11.21 -9.53 5.85
CA LEU A 245 10.67 -9.68 4.51
C LEU A 245 9.30 -10.35 4.58
N ILE A 246 8.29 -9.74 3.99
CA ILE A 246 6.98 -10.36 3.81
C ILE A 246 6.82 -10.74 2.33
N LEU A 247 6.46 -12.01 2.12
CA LEU A 247 6.24 -12.59 0.81
C LEU A 247 4.80 -13.02 0.66
N PHE A 248 4.18 -12.69 -0.48
CA PHE A 248 2.81 -13.06 -0.80
C PHE A 248 2.75 -14.18 -1.83
N TYR A 249 1.80 -15.09 -1.63
CA TYR A 249 1.43 -16.10 -2.62
C TYR A 249 0.13 -15.71 -3.31
N ARG A 250 0.23 -15.41 -4.59
CA ARG A 250 -0.85 -14.96 -5.48
C ARG A 250 -1.07 -15.97 -6.61
N PRO A 251 -1.73 -17.12 -6.34
CA PRO A 251 -2.00 -18.11 -7.38
C PRO A 251 -2.81 -17.55 -8.55
N GLU A 252 -3.57 -16.48 -8.35
CA GLU A 252 -4.32 -15.76 -9.38
C GLU A 252 -3.42 -15.14 -10.47
N ASN A 253 -2.13 -14.91 -10.18
CA ASN A 253 -1.17 -14.39 -11.15
C ASN A 253 -0.64 -15.46 -12.11
N LYS A 254 -1.07 -16.72 -11.98
CA LYS A 254 -0.58 -17.84 -12.80
C LYS A 254 -0.84 -17.58 -14.29
N GLY A 255 0.23 -17.63 -15.09
CA GLY A 255 0.18 -17.37 -16.53
C GLY A 255 0.13 -15.89 -16.91
N SER A 256 0.26 -14.99 -15.93
CA SER A 256 0.48 -13.57 -16.19
C SER A 256 1.92 -13.35 -16.68
N ASP A 257 2.06 -12.59 -17.76
CA ASP A 257 3.39 -12.13 -18.19
C ASP A 257 3.96 -11.03 -17.29
N TYR A 258 3.10 -10.41 -16.47
CA TYR A 258 3.34 -9.16 -15.77
C TYR A 258 3.42 -9.30 -14.24
N ALA A 259 3.24 -10.50 -13.67
CA ALA A 259 3.28 -10.72 -12.23
C ALA A 259 3.62 -12.18 -11.89
N ASP A 260 4.51 -12.41 -10.92
CA ASP A 260 4.83 -13.77 -10.48
C ASP A 260 3.81 -14.28 -9.45
N THR A 261 3.80 -15.61 -9.27
CA THR A 261 2.94 -16.30 -8.30
C THR A 261 3.45 -16.15 -6.87
N LEU A 262 4.75 -15.99 -6.66
CA LEU A 262 5.32 -15.54 -5.39
C LEU A 262 5.94 -14.17 -5.62
N SER A 263 5.26 -13.16 -5.13
CA SER A 263 5.74 -11.79 -5.21
C SER A 263 5.97 -11.30 -3.79
N GLY A 264 7.08 -10.62 -3.59
CA GLY A 264 7.03 -9.53 -2.63
C GLY A 264 6.64 -8.27 -3.39
N GLU A 265 6.82 -7.10 -2.81
CA GLU A 265 6.35 -5.84 -3.38
C GLU A 265 7.47 -4.78 -3.24
N LEU A 266 7.91 -4.01 -4.24
CA LEU A 266 8.54 -2.69 -3.98
C LEU A 266 8.85 -1.89 -5.26
N LYS A 267 7.97 -0.91 -5.48
CA LYS A 267 8.23 0.40 -6.11
C LYS A 267 8.37 0.50 -7.64
#